data_AF-A0A366D4D8-F1
#
_entry.id   AF-A0A366D4D8-F1
#
_cell.length_a   1.000
_cell.length_b   1.000
_cell.length_c   1.000
_cell.angle_alpha   90.00
_cell.angle_beta   90.00
_cell.angle_gamma   90.00
#
_symmetry.space_group_name_H-M   'P 1'
#
loop_
_entity.id
_entity.type
_entity.pdbx_description
1 polymer ?
#
loop_
_entity_poly.entity_id
_entity_poly.type
_entity_poly.pdbx_seq_one_letter_code
_entity_poly.pdbx_strand_id
1 'polypeptide(L)'
;MLFIEALNRASTKQTDRKLLARGKPRLFVSNKDSVDLSSAAHQVKEIHVDSDIKEPLTASSSIFANLLEHVLGYLIQTNIQVYSPEELDLDQKEWKLFLQVPPTGMNRPQTQAGYGAPEVRQHPPAKQLIFHIPVKPAYGLATEMTLLVSPHQGSPEVPSFFYNLPKETRLPTLNTPYPPEFIEQQVTHHHILLDQDGEADQLSPLYARVNQSKLEEDAIPPTVHGLRIWKAKNRVLTPAILGDQRIGLVFIGHHKPLDSSIISDEERARQANNLYTKA
;
A
#
# COMPACT_ATOMS: atom_id res chain seq x y z
N MET A 1 40.52 -0.25 13.76
CA MET A 1 40.67 -0.20 15.23
C MET A 1 40.67 1.26 15.64
N LEU A 2 39.54 1.76 16.16
CA LEU A 2 39.39 3.17 16.55
C LEU A 2 39.26 3.23 18.08
N PHE A 3 40.23 3.91 18.70
CA PHE A 3 40.33 4.18 20.12
C PHE A 3 39.54 5.46 20.43
N ILE A 4 38.71 5.46 21.47
CA ILE A 4 38.09 6.67 22.01
C ILE A 4 38.65 6.87 23.42
N GLU A 5 39.45 7.91 23.58
CA GLU A 5 39.97 8.39 24.87
C GLU A 5 38.85 9.00 25.72
N ALA A 6 38.84 8.63 27.00
CA ALA A 6 37.99 9.21 28.03
C ALA A 6 38.61 10.51 28.55
N LEU A 7 37.91 11.65 28.40
CA LEU A 7 38.27 12.88 29.08
C LEU A 7 37.60 12.98 30.47
N ASN A 8 38.45 13.37 31.40
CA ASN A 8 38.32 13.25 32.85
C ASN A 8 37.27 14.16 33.51
N ARG A 9 36.84 13.67 34.68
CA ARG A 9 36.16 14.37 35.77
C ARG A 9 36.82 15.72 36.11
N ALA A 10 35.99 16.76 36.29
CA ALA A 10 36.32 17.87 37.18
C ALA A 10 35.08 18.28 37.97
N SER A 11 35.19 18.13 39.28
CA SER A 11 34.24 18.54 40.32
C SER A 11 34.32 20.04 40.61
N THR A 12 33.20 20.74 40.77
CA THR A 12 33.12 21.93 41.64
C THR A 12 31.71 22.15 42.21
N LYS A 13 31.61 21.85 43.52
CA LYS A 13 30.93 22.52 44.64
C LYS A 13 29.49 23.11 44.51
N GLN A 14 28.71 22.71 45.52
CA GLN A 14 27.45 23.27 46.01
C GLN A 14 27.45 24.80 46.20
N THR A 15 26.33 25.43 45.86
CA THR A 15 25.81 26.60 46.59
C THR A 15 24.29 26.50 46.68
N ASP A 16 23.77 26.34 47.89
CA ASP A 16 22.33 26.49 48.20
C ASP A 16 21.91 27.96 48.12
N ARG A 17 20.76 28.24 47.51
CA ARG A 17 19.82 29.31 47.94
C ARG A 17 18.44 29.23 47.25
N LYS A 18 17.46 28.87 48.07
CA LYS A 18 16.06 29.35 48.17
C LYS A 18 15.10 29.28 46.95
N LEU A 19 14.07 28.46 47.18
CA LEU A 19 12.70 28.42 46.63
C LEU A 19 12.16 29.72 46.01
N LEU A 20 11.59 29.59 44.80
CA LEU A 20 10.27 30.12 44.43
C LEU A 20 9.78 29.37 43.17
N ALA A 21 8.60 28.78 43.29
CA ALA A 21 7.97 27.95 42.28
C ALA A 21 7.44 28.78 41.09
N ARG A 22 7.71 28.31 39.87
CA ARG A 22 6.83 28.39 38.70
C ARG A 22 7.28 27.32 37.72
N GLY A 23 6.44 26.29 37.53
CA GLY A 23 6.74 25.09 36.77
C GLY A 23 7.10 25.41 35.31
N LYS A 24 8.34 25.11 34.94
CA LYS A 24 8.75 24.94 33.55
C LYS A 24 8.45 23.49 33.15
N PRO A 25 7.94 23.22 31.93
CA PRO A 25 7.76 21.86 31.47
C PRO A 25 9.13 21.17 31.44
N ARG A 26 9.23 20.00 32.09
CA ARG A 26 10.42 19.17 32.02
C ARG A 26 10.65 18.81 30.55
N LEU A 27 11.79 19.23 30.01
CA LEU A 27 12.33 18.64 28.79
C LEU A 27 12.59 17.17 29.11
N PHE A 28 11.85 16.28 28.44
CA PHE A 28 12.10 14.85 28.47
C PHE A 28 13.55 14.62 28.04
N VAL A 29 14.35 14.11 28.97
CA VAL A 29 15.66 13.55 28.66
C VAL A 29 15.39 12.27 27.90
N SER A 30 15.66 12.30 26.60
CA SER A 30 15.69 11.12 25.74
C SER A 30 16.67 10.11 26.35
N ASN A 31 16.13 8.98 26.82
CA ASN A 31 16.93 7.82 27.17
C ASN A 31 17.57 7.31 25.87
N LYS A 32 18.90 7.23 25.83
CA LYS A 32 19.70 6.87 24.65
C LYS A 32 19.53 5.42 24.16
N ASP A 33 18.56 4.67 24.68
CA ASP A 33 18.34 3.25 24.36
C ASP A 33 16.89 2.95 23.89
N SER A 34 16.04 3.95 23.65
CA SER A 34 14.82 3.73 22.87
C SER A 34 15.10 3.95 21.39
N VAL A 35 14.94 2.89 20.59
CA VAL A 35 14.76 3.06 19.14
C VAL A 35 13.36 3.63 18.98
N ASP A 36 13.27 4.96 18.87
CA ASP A 36 12.01 5.63 18.52
C ASP A 36 11.67 5.24 17.09
N LEU A 37 10.89 4.16 16.94
CA LEU A 37 10.22 3.83 15.69
C LEU A 37 9.37 5.04 15.31
N SER A 38 9.47 5.48 14.06
CA SER A 38 8.74 6.65 13.58
C SER A 38 7.25 6.54 13.92
N SER A 39 6.57 7.67 14.11
CA SER A 39 5.12 7.68 14.33
C SER A 39 4.34 6.98 13.20
N ALA A 40 4.95 6.82 12.02
CA ALA A 40 4.45 6.02 10.91
C ALA A 40 4.50 4.50 11.18
N ALA A 41 5.56 3.99 11.82
CA ALA A 41 5.68 2.57 12.18
C ALA A 41 4.61 2.11 13.20
N HIS A 42 4.13 3.02 14.05
CA HIS A 42 3.04 2.74 14.99
C HIS A 42 1.64 2.69 14.35
N GLN A 43 1.51 3.05 13.07
CA GLN A 43 0.24 3.09 12.33
C GLN A 43 0.12 1.97 11.31
N VAL A 44 1.15 1.12 11.15
CA VAL A 44 1.12 -0.01 10.21
C VAL A 44 0.12 -1.04 10.72
N LYS A 45 -1.01 -1.15 10.01
CA LYS A 45 -2.01 -2.19 10.26
C LYS A 45 -1.69 -3.38 9.40
N GLU A 46 -1.53 -4.53 10.01
CA GLU A 46 -1.47 -5.78 9.25
C GLU A 46 -2.89 -6.31 9.04
N ILE A 47 -3.15 -6.75 7.82
CA ILE A 47 -4.35 -7.45 7.41
C ILE A 47 -3.97 -8.81 6.86
N HIS A 48 -4.93 -9.69 6.76
CA HIS A 48 -4.80 -10.91 5.98
C HIS A 48 -5.96 -11.10 5.03
N VAL A 49 -5.68 -11.88 4.00
CA VAL A 49 -6.61 -12.34 2.98
C VAL A 49 -6.51 -13.86 2.95
N ASP A 50 -7.64 -14.55 3.05
CA ASP A 50 -7.71 -16.01 3.06
C ASP A 50 -8.59 -16.55 1.94
N SER A 51 -8.50 -17.86 1.70
CA SER A 51 -9.31 -18.58 0.70
C SER A 51 -10.82 -18.55 1.00
N ASP A 52 -11.18 -18.51 2.28
CA ASP A 52 -12.53 -18.84 2.75
C ASP A 52 -13.45 -17.62 2.78
N ILE A 53 -12.88 -16.43 3.04
CA ILE A 53 -13.63 -15.19 3.22
C ILE A 53 -13.51 -14.36 1.93
N LYS A 54 -14.22 -14.83 0.90
CA LYS A 54 -14.35 -14.15 -0.39
C LYS A 54 -15.79 -13.90 -0.81
N GLU A 55 -15.99 -12.79 -1.51
CA GLU A 55 -17.19 -12.57 -2.32
C GLU A 55 -17.03 -13.33 -3.64
N PRO A 56 -18.11 -13.89 -4.21
CA PRO A 56 -18.04 -14.53 -5.52
C PRO A 56 -17.47 -13.58 -6.58
N LEU A 57 -16.63 -14.09 -7.47
CA LEU A 57 -16.10 -13.29 -8.57
C LEU A 57 -17.25 -12.93 -9.53
N THR A 58 -17.70 -11.67 -9.45
CA THR A 58 -18.83 -11.17 -10.26
C THR A 58 -18.35 -10.58 -11.58
N ALA A 59 -19.29 -10.38 -12.52
CA ALA A 59 -19.03 -9.63 -13.74
C ALA A 59 -18.52 -8.20 -13.45
N SER A 60 -18.99 -7.56 -12.36
CA SER A 60 -18.50 -6.25 -11.92
C SER A 60 -17.03 -6.31 -11.47
N SER A 61 -16.65 -7.37 -10.76
CA SER A 61 -15.27 -7.63 -10.36
C SER A 61 -14.37 -7.85 -11.59
N SER A 62 -14.86 -8.59 -12.59
CA SER A 62 -14.15 -8.81 -13.85
C SER A 62 -13.94 -7.52 -14.64
N ILE A 63 -14.96 -6.66 -14.78
CA ILE A 63 -14.79 -5.35 -15.42
C ILE A 63 -13.72 -4.53 -14.69
N PHE A 64 -13.78 -4.49 -13.36
CA PHE A 64 -12.80 -3.75 -12.59
C PHE A 64 -11.38 -4.31 -12.77
N ALA A 65 -11.19 -5.63 -12.75
CA ALA A 65 -9.90 -6.26 -13.02
C ALA A 65 -9.38 -5.93 -14.43
N ASN A 66 -10.24 -5.98 -15.44
CA ASN A 66 -9.88 -5.63 -16.81
C ASN A 66 -9.50 -4.15 -16.97
N LEU A 67 -10.16 -3.23 -16.25
CA LEU A 67 -9.76 -1.81 -16.22
C LEU A 67 -8.36 -1.65 -15.62
N LEU A 68 -8.04 -2.38 -14.55
CA LEU A 68 -6.71 -2.36 -13.94
C LEU A 68 -5.67 -2.92 -14.90
N GLU A 69 -5.91 -4.10 -15.48
CA GLU A 69 -5.03 -4.72 -16.48
C GLU A 69 -4.75 -3.76 -17.63
N HIS A 70 -5.78 -3.13 -18.18
CA HIS A 70 -5.66 -2.20 -19.31
C HIS A 70 -4.80 -0.97 -18.98
N VAL A 71 -4.98 -0.39 -17.80
CA VAL A 71 -4.18 0.77 -17.36
C VAL A 71 -2.75 0.37 -17.03
N LEU A 72 -2.55 -0.75 -16.35
CA LEU A 72 -1.22 -1.23 -15.98
C LEU A 72 -0.42 -1.62 -17.23
N GLY A 73 -1.04 -2.26 -18.22
CA GLY A 73 -0.39 -2.59 -19.49
C GLY A 73 0.10 -1.35 -20.21
N TYR A 74 -0.67 -0.26 -20.17
CA TYR A 74 -0.24 1.05 -20.68
C TYR A 74 0.91 1.66 -19.86
N LEU A 75 0.84 1.61 -18.53
CA LEU A 75 1.85 2.19 -17.63
C LEU A 75 3.20 1.45 -17.73
N ILE A 76 3.17 0.12 -17.82
CA ILE A 76 4.34 -0.75 -17.85
C ILE A 76 4.85 -0.95 -19.28
N GLN A 77 4.05 -0.59 -20.29
CA GLN A 77 4.38 -0.74 -21.72
C GLN A 77 4.63 -2.20 -22.13
N THR A 78 3.90 -3.13 -21.52
CA THR A 78 3.94 -4.55 -21.85
C THR A 78 2.56 -5.14 -21.71
N ASN A 79 2.32 -6.24 -22.43
CA ASN A 79 1.15 -7.06 -22.16
C ASN A 79 1.35 -7.72 -20.80
N ILE A 80 0.40 -7.51 -19.91
CA ILE A 80 0.36 -8.16 -18.61
C ILE A 80 -1.02 -8.78 -18.48
N GLN A 81 -1.06 -9.94 -17.86
CA GLN A 81 -2.30 -10.62 -17.53
C GLN A 81 -2.53 -10.53 -16.02
N VAL A 82 -3.76 -10.23 -15.63
CA VAL A 82 -4.20 -10.27 -14.24
C VAL A 82 -4.99 -11.56 -14.02
N TYR A 83 -4.43 -12.47 -13.22
CA TYR A 83 -5.08 -13.74 -12.90
C TYR A 83 -6.00 -13.61 -11.69
N SER A 84 -7.12 -14.32 -11.70
CA SER A 84 -7.90 -14.59 -10.50
C SER A 84 -7.38 -15.83 -9.75
N PRO A 85 -7.55 -15.91 -8.42
CA PRO A 85 -7.30 -17.13 -7.65
C PRO A 85 -8.06 -18.35 -8.18
N GLU A 86 -9.29 -18.14 -8.69
CA GLU A 86 -10.10 -19.18 -9.34
C GLU A 86 -9.41 -19.71 -10.62
N GLU A 87 -8.90 -18.83 -11.47
CA GLU A 87 -8.15 -19.24 -12.65
C GLU A 87 -6.87 -19.99 -12.28
N LEU A 88 -6.26 -19.70 -11.12
CA LEU A 88 -5.05 -20.39 -10.66
C LEU A 88 -5.32 -21.71 -9.90
N ASP A 89 -6.58 -22.17 -9.86
CA ASP A 89 -7.02 -23.36 -9.11
C ASP A 89 -6.70 -23.27 -7.61
N LEU A 90 -6.77 -22.05 -7.04
CA LEU A 90 -6.49 -21.77 -5.63
C LEU A 90 -7.75 -21.77 -4.76
N ASP A 91 -8.94 -21.69 -5.35
CA ASP A 91 -10.24 -21.72 -4.67
C ASP A 91 -10.40 -22.92 -3.73
N GLN A 92 -9.99 -24.11 -4.18
CA GLN A 92 -10.20 -25.36 -3.45
C GLN A 92 -9.11 -25.63 -2.40
N LYS A 93 -8.20 -24.68 -2.19
CA LYS A 93 -7.00 -24.87 -1.38
C LYS A 93 -7.02 -23.84 -0.27
N GLU A 94 -6.75 -24.28 0.95
CA GLU A 94 -6.57 -23.36 2.07
C GLU A 94 -5.27 -22.57 1.90
N TRP A 95 -5.38 -21.25 1.86
CA TRP A 95 -4.23 -20.36 1.84
C TRP A 95 -4.54 -19.06 2.57
N LYS A 96 -3.47 -18.38 2.99
CA LYS A 96 -3.54 -17.11 3.71
C LYS A 96 -2.37 -16.23 3.29
N LEU A 97 -2.67 -14.99 2.96
CA LEU A 97 -1.72 -13.93 2.63
C LEU A 97 -1.78 -12.86 3.69
N PHE A 98 -0.62 -12.41 4.16
CA PHE A 98 -0.51 -11.31 5.11
C PHE A 98 0.01 -10.08 4.38
N LEU A 99 -0.64 -8.94 4.60
CA LEU A 99 -0.31 -7.68 3.94
C LEU A 99 -0.25 -6.57 4.98
N GLN A 100 0.72 -5.68 4.82
CA GLN A 100 0.76 -4.44 5.57
C GLN A 100 -0.03 -3.39 4.82
N VAL A 101 -1.06 -2.82 5.47
CA VAL A 101 -1.85 -1.75 4.89
C VAL A 101 -1.04 -0.47 4.94
N PRO A 102 -0.85 0.18 3.79
CA PRO A 102 -0.16 1.47 3.75
C PRO A 102 -0.87 2.52 4.60
N PRO A 103 -0.12 3.45 5.23
CA PRO A 103 -0.73 4.54 5.99
C PRO A 103 -1.63 5.38 5.08
N THR A 104 -2.88 5.57 5.48
CA THR A 104 -3.81 6.47 4.80
C THR A 104 -3.39 7.90 5.11
N GLY A 105 -2.49 8.47 4.29
CA GLY A 105 -1.89 9.81 4.42
C GLY A 105 -2.86 11.00 4.34
N MET A 106 -4.05 10.90 4.93
CA MET A 106 -4.96 12.04 5.10
C MET A 106 -4.55 12.97 6.25
N ASN A 107 -3.70 12.52 7.16
CA ASN A 107 -3.03 13.41 8.09
C ASN A 107 -1.69 13.79 7.49
N ARG A 108 -1.66 14.90 6.74
CA ARG A 108 -0.40 15.61 6.54
C ARG A 108 0.22 15.77 7.92
N PRO A 109 1.47 15.34 8.16
CA PRO A 109 2.15 15.79 9.36
C PRO A 109 2.10 17.33 9.30
N GLN A 110 1.42 17.95 10.26
CA GLN A 110 1.69 19.34 10.57
C GLN A 110 3.19 19.35 10.82
N THR A 111 3.95 19.86 9.86
CA THR A 111 5.37 20.16 10.04
C THR A 111 5.43 21.08 11.24
N GLN A 112 5.69 20.52 12.42
CA GLN A 112 6.20 21.31 13.52
C GLN A 112 7.49 21.92 12.99
N ALA A 113 7.57 23.25 13.05
CA ALA A 113 8.72 24.03 12.61
C ALA A 113 9.94 23.71 13.48
N GLY A 114 10.53 22.54 13.29
CA GLY A 114 11.87 22.19 13.71
C GLY A 114 12.83 22.57 12.60
N TYR A 115 14.01 23.07 12.97
CA TYR A 115 15.12 23.36 12.06
C TYR A 115 15.62 22.05 11.42
N GLY A 116 14.90 21.55 10.42
CA GLY A 116 15.36 20.55 9.46
C GLY A 116 15.78 21.28 8.19
N ALA A 117 17.00 21.02 7.71
CA ALA A 117 17.43 21.53 6.42
C ALA A 117 16.40 21.16 5.34
N PRO A 118 16.02 22.09 4.45
CA PRO A 118 15.07 21.79 3.39
C PRO A 118 15.69 20.73 2.49
N GLU A 119 15.14 19.52 2.54
CA GLU A 119 15.49 18.47 1.60
C GLU A 119 15.15 18.99 0.20
N VAL A 120 16.18 19.19 -0.61
CA VAL A 120 16.04 19.70 -1.97
C VAL A 120 15.32 18.62 -2.77
N ARG A 121 14.00 18.79 -2.93
CA ARG A 121 13.19 17.89 -3.76
C ARG A 121 13.69 18.01 -5.19
N GLN A 122 14.42 17.01 -5.66
CA GLN A 122 15.00 16.98 -7.00
C GLN A 122 13.94 16.90 -8.10
N HIS A 123 12.69 16.54 -7.76
CA HIS A 123 11.58 16.43 -8.69
C HIS A 123 10.37 17.27 -8.27
N PRO A 124 9.59 17.78 -9.25
CA PRO A 124 8.26 18.33 -8.97
C PRO A 124 7.40 17.28 -8.25
N PRO A 125 6.36 17.66 -7.49
CA PRO A 125 5.51 16.69 -6.82
C PRO A 125 4.89 15.72 -7.83
N ALA A 126 4.87 14.43 -7.49
CA ALA A 126 4.27 13.39 -8.31
C ALA A 126 2.80 13.70 -8.59
N LYS A 127 2.39 13.58 -9.85
CA LYS A 127 1.02 13.88 -10.27
C LYS A 127 0.13 12.68 -9.98
N GLN A 128 -1.17 12.92 -9.85
CA GLN A 128 -2.16 11.86 -10.01
C GLN A 128 -2.51 11.76 -11.50
N LEU A 129 -2.63 10.55 -12.00
CA LEU A 129 -2.95 10.27 -13.40
C LEU A 129 -4.42 9.86 -13.51
N ILE A 130 -5.09 10.33 -14.55
CA ILE A 130 -6.49 10.04 -14.85
C ILE A 130 -6.52 9.33 -16.20
N PHE A 131 -7.07 8.12 -16.21
CA PHE A 131 -7.25 7.34 -17.42
C PHE A 131 -8.72 7.31 -17.80
N HIS A 132 -9.02 7.78 -19.01
CA HIS A 132 -10.31 7.72 -19.66
C HIS A 132 -10.35 6.48 -20.56
N ILE A 133 -11.23 5.53 -20.23
CA ILE A 133 -11.31 4.22 -20.85
C ILE A 133 -12.71 4.05 -21.44
N PRO A 134 -12.86 4.09 -22.77
CA PRO A 134 -14.14 3.77 -23.40
C PRO A 134 -14.39 2.26 -23.29
N VAL A 135 -15.36 1.86 -22.47
CA VAL A 135 -15.76 0.47 -22.28
C VAL A 135 -16.92 0.14 -23.21
N LYS A 136 -16.67 -0.75 -24.18
CA LYS A 136 -17.65 -1.13 -25.19
C LYS A 136 -18.40 -2.40 -24.74
N PRO A 137 -19.73 -2.35 -24.59
CA PRO A 137 -20.57 -3.53 -24.38
C PRO A 137 -20.60 -4.45 -25.61
N ALA A 138 -21.20 -5.63 -25.45
CA ALA A 138 -21.35 -6.63 -26.52
C ALA A 138 -22.01 -6.06 -27.80
N TYR A 139 -22.91 -5.09 -27.64
CA TYR A 139 -23.55 -4.32 -28.71
C TYR A 139 -23.83 -2.91 -28.21
N GLY A 140 -24.00 -1.92 -29.10
CA GLY A 140 -24.32 -0.53 -28.71
C GLY A 140 -23.11 0.38 -28.56
N LEU A 141 -23.30 1.51 -27.86
CA LEU A 141 -22.30 2.57 -27.69
C LEU A 141 -21.41 2.29 -26.47
N ALA A 142 -20.17 2.79 -26.52
CA ALA A 142 -19.24 2.68 -25.40
C ALA A 142 -19.61 3.64 -24.27
N THR A 143 -19.44 3.17 -23.03
CA THR A 143 -19.57 3.97 -21.81
C THR A 143 -18.18 4.36 -21.32
N GLU A 144 -17.96 5.63 -21.05
CA GLU A 144 -16.67 6.12 -20.57
C GLU A 144 -16.50 5.79 -19.08
N MET A 145 -15.45 5.03 -18.74
CA MET A 145 -15.04 4.74 -17.37
C MET A 145 -13.70 5.42 -17.08
N THR A 146 -13.51 5.84 -15.84
CA THR A 146 -12.35 6.62 -15.40
C THR A 146 -11.63 5.92 -14.25
N LEU A 147 -10.31 5.77 -14.39
CA LEU A 147 -9.43 5.29 -13.33
C LEU A 147 -8.47 6.41 -12.90
N LEU A 148 -8.63 6.90 -11.68
CA LEU A 148 -7.69 7.78 -11.01
C LEU A 148 -6.58 6.94 -10.35
N VAL A 149 -5.34 7.17 -10.73
CA VAL A 149 -4.15 6.47 -10.23
C VAL A 149 -3.28 7.45 -9.46
N SER A 150 -2.97 7.11 -8.22
CA SER A 150 -2.13 7.94 -7.35
C SER A 150 -0.91 7.14 -6.88
N PRO A 151 0.26 7.78 -6.73
CA PRO A 151 1.38 7.14 -6.06
C PRO A 151 1.05 7.00 -4.57
N HIS A 152 1.42 5.86 -3.99
CA HIS A 152 1.36 5.70 -2.54
C HIS A 152 2.46 6.53 -1.87
N GLN A 153 2.13 7.25 -0.80
CA GLN A 153 3.04 8.19 -0.13
C GLN A 153 4.13 7.51 0.70
N GLY A 154 3.93 6.24 1.08
CA GLY A 154 4.94 5.43 1.76
C GLY A 154 5.82 4.61 0.83
N SER A 155 5.59 4.65 -0.49
CA SER A 155 6.44 3.94 -1.46
C SER A 155 7.86 4.54 -1.44
N PRO A 156 8.92 3.73 -1.36
CA PRO A 156 10.31 4.22 -1.26
C PRO A 156 10.70 5.01 -2.50
N GLU A 157 10.21 4.60 -3.66
CA GLU A 157 10.35 5.30 -4.93
C GLU A 157 8.98 5.49 -5.58
N VAL A 158 8.78 6.68 -6.17
CA VAL A 158 7.60 6.96 -6.98
C VAL A 158 7.94 6.70 -8.44
N PRO A 159 7.21 5.81 -9.14
CA PRO A 159 7.50 5.51 -10.53
C PRO A 159 7.53 6.74 -11.44
N SER A 160 8.48 6.75 -12.37
CA SER A 160 8.76 7.89 -13.26
C SER A 160 7.56 8.34 -14.09
N PHE A 161 6.65 7.41 -14.40
CA PHE A 161 5.43 7.70 -15.17
C PHE A 161 4.50 8.72 -14.48
N PHE A 162 4.54 8.87 -13.15
CA PHE A 162 3.78 9.92 -12.44
C PHE A 162 4.30 11.34 -12.70
N TYR A 163 5.51 11.47 -13.23
CA TYR A 163 6.10 12.76 -13.61
C TYR A 163 6.00 13.00 -15.11
N ASN A 164 6.26 11.95 -15.89
CA ASN A 164 6.46 12.00 -17.33
C ASN A 164 5.17 11.92 -18.15
N LEU A 165 4.15 11.19 -17.67
CA LEU A 165 2.90 11.07 -18.40
C LEU A 165 2.04 12.34 -18.27
N PRO A 166 1.19 12.62 -19.27
CA PRO A 166 0.17 13.65 -19.12
C PRO A 166 -0.78 13.28 -17.99
N LYS A 167 -1.30 14.31 -17.31
CA LYS A 167 -2.21 14.13 -16.16
C LYS A 167 -3.46 13.35 -16.56
N GLU A 168 -3.98 13.59 -17.75
CA GLU A 168 -5.14 12.92 -18.32
C GLU A 168 -4.71 12.19 -19.59
N THR A 169 -5.05 10.91 -19.68
CA THR A 169 -4.75 10.05 -20.83
C THR A 169 -6.01 9.31 -21.23
N ARG A 170 -6.29 9.24 -22.54
CA ARG A 170 -7.36 8.39 -23.07
C ARG A 170 -6.77 7.09 -23.60
N LEU A 171 -7.27 5.97 -23.11
CA LEU A 171 -6.83 4.64 -23.53
C LEU A 171 -7.69 4.10 -24.68
N PRO A 172 -7.19 3.07 -25.39
CA PRO A 172 -7.99 2.35 -26.38
C PRO A 172 -9.28 1.77 -25.80
N THR A 173 -10.20 1.42 -26.68
CA THR A 173 -11.48 0.83 -26.28
C THR A 173 -11.29 -0.54 -25.65
N LEU A 174 -11.85 -0.72 -24.45
CA LEU A 174 -11.92 -2.00 -23.76
C LEU A 174 -13.24 -2.70 -24.16
N ASN A 175 -13.15 -3.78 -24.93
CA ASN A 175 -14.33 -4.55 -25.33
C ASN A 175 -14.73 -5.52 -24.23
N THR A 176 -16.02 -5.66 -23.98
CA THR A 176 -16.56 -6.58 -22.97
C THR A 176 -17.68 -7.44 -23.54
N PRO A 177 -17.88 -8.66 -23.03
CA PRO A 177 -18.97 -9.53 -23.46
C PRO A 177 -20.33 -9.15 -22.84
N TYR A 178 -20.37 -8.11 -22.01
CA TYR A 178 -21.55 -7.77 -21.21
C TYR A 178 -22.53 -6.86 -21.97
N PRO A 179 -23.84 -6.98 -21.69
CA PRO A 179 -24.84 -6.15 -22.34
C PRO A 179 -24.80 -4.69 -21.84
N PRO A 180 -25.26 -3.71 -22.64
CA PRO A 180 -25.25 -2.29 -22.28
C PRO A 180 -25.91 -1.97 -20.95
N GLU A 181 -27.06 -2.59 -20.66
CA GLU A 181 -27.84 -2.34 -19.46
C GLU A 181 -27.05 -2.70 -18.20
N PHE A 182 -26.15 -3.69 -18.30
CA PHE A 182 -25.23 -4.03 -17.23
C PHE A 182 -24.10 -3.01 -17.09
N ILE A 183 -23.48 -2.63 -18.22
CA ILE A 183 -22.37 -1.66 -18.24
C ILE A 183 -22.80 -0.30 -17.67
N GLU A 184 -24.01 0.17 -17.99
CA GLU A 184 -24.56 1.43 -17.50
C GLU A 184 -24.78 1.48 -15.98
N GLN A 185 -24.93 0.31 -15.33
CA GLN A 185 -25.10 0.20 -13.88
C GLN A 185 -23.78 0.14 -13.12
N GLN A 186 -22.64 0.04 -13.84
CA GLN A 186 -21.34 -0.12 -13.20
C GLN A 186 -20.83 1.19 -12.61
N VAL A 187 -19.95 1.06 -11.61
CA VAL A 187 -19.17 2.20 -11.12
C VAL A 187 -18.26 2.67 -12.24
N THR A 188 -18.44 3.91 -12.68
CA THR A 188 -17.65 4.50 -13.77
C THR A 188 -16.40 5.24 -13.29
N HIS A 189 -16.23 5.42 -11.99
CA HIS A 189 -15.11 6.18 -11.42
C HIS A 189 -14.45 5.39 -10.30
N HIS A 190 -13.18 5.03 -10.51
CA HIS A 190 -12.38 4.29 -9.56
C HIS A 190 -11.16 5.08 -9.14
N HIS A 191 -10.77 4.96 -7.87
CA HIS A 191 -9.51 5.51 -7.35
C HIS A 191 -8.64 4.38 -6.83
N ILE A 192 -7.41 4.30 -7.34
CA ILE A 192 -6.40 3.35 -6.90
C ILE A 192 -5.11 4.04 -6.48
N LEU A 193 -4.38 3.40 -5.58
CA LEU A 193 -3.03 3.75 -5.20
C LEU A 193 -2.08 2.63 -5.66
N LEU A 194 -0.98 3.02 -6.29
CA LEU A 194 0.12 2.12 -6.63
C LEU A 194 1.19 2.22 -5.56
N ASP A 195 1.58 1.06 -5.05
CA ASP A 195 2.55 0.89 -3.98
C ASP A 195 3.60 -0.13 -4.42
N GLN A 196 4.87 0.28 -4.48
CA GLN A 196 6.00 -0.55 -4.94
C GLN A 196 6.88 -1.00 -3.76
N ASP A 197 6.33 -0.97 -2.54
CA ASP A 197 7.00 -1.37 -1.30
C ASP A 197 6.66 -2.82 -0.88
N GLY A 198 6.15 -3.63 -1.80
CA GLY A 198 5.89 -5.05 -1.54
C GLY A 198 7.12 -5.92 -1.75
N GLU A 199 7.11 -7.07 -1.09
CA GLU A 199 8.12 -8.11 -1.33
C GLU A 199 7.94 -8.72 -2.72
N ALA A 200 9.05 -8.97 -3.43
CA ALA A 200 9.03 -9.56 -4.76
C ALA A 200 8.38 -10.95 -4.80
N ASP A 201 8.40 -11.67 -3.68
CA ASP A 201 7.80 -12.98 -3.46
C ASP A 201 6.61 -12.95 -2.50
N GLN A 202 5.86 -11.85 -2.46
CA GLN A 202 4.70 -11.69 -1.57
C GLN A 202 3.59 -12.75 -1.76
N LEU A 203 3.56 -13.45 -2.90
CA LEU A 203 2.64 -14.56 -3.15
C LEU A 203 3.30 -15.95 -2.95
N SER A 204 4.48 -16.01 -2.32
CA SER A 204 5.17 -17.27 -2.02
C SER A 204 4.34 -18.32 -1.29
N PRO A 205 3.38 -17.99 -0.39
CA PRO A 205 2.50 -18.99 0.20
C PRO A 205 1.64 -19.74 -0.83
N LEU A 206 1.47 -19.19 -2.04
CA LEU A 206 0.67 -19.77 -3.11
C LEU A 206 1.50 -20.66 -4.05
N TYR A 207 2.83 -20.57 -4.06
CA TYR A 207 3.67 -21.24 -5.07
C TYR A 207 3.49 -22.76 -5.15
N ALA A 208 3.31 -23.42 -4.01
CA ALA A 208 3.08 -24.86 -3.96
C ALA A 208 1.67 -25.27 -4.43
N ARG A 209 0.76 -24.29 -4.53
CA ARG A 209 -0.66 -24.49 -4.79
C ARG A 209 -1.07 -24.01 -6.17
N VAL A 210 -0.34 -23.09 -6.80
CA VAL A 210 -0.66 -22.58 -8.13
C VAL A 210 -0.44 -23.65 -9.19
N ASN A 211 -1.37 -23.73 -10.14
CA ASN A 211 -1.19 -24.53 -11.34
C ASN A 211 -0.23 -23.83 -12.31
N GLN A 212 1.04 -24.28 -12.33
CA GLN A 212 2.10 -23.68 -13.16
C GLN A 212 1.81 -23.73 -14.67
N SER A 213 0.97 -24.67 -15.13
CA SER A 213 0.61 -24.77 -16.56
C SER A 213 -0.22 -23.60 -17.08
N LYS A 214 -0.79 -22.78 -16.17
CA LYS A 214 -1.60 -21.61 -16.50
C LYS A 214 -0.81 -20.29 -16.48
N LEU A 215 0.45 -20.33 -16.04
CA LEU A 215 1.31 -19.15 -16.01
C LEU A 215 2.00 -19.03 -17.36
N GLU A 216 1.99 -17.83 -17.94
CA GLU A 216 2.79 -17.55 -19.13
C GLU A 216 4.28 -17.72 -18.82
N GLU A 217 5.03 -18.36 -19.72
CA GLU A 217 6.49 -18.55 -19.59
C GLU A 217 7.29 -17.25 -19.84
N ASP A 218 6.62 -16.16 -20.20
CA ASP A 218 7.26 -14.88 -20.45
C ASP A 218 7.85 -14.28 -19.17
N ALA A 219 8.99 -13.60 -19.32
CA ALA A 219 9.68 -12.99 -18.20
C ALA A 219 8.81 -11.87 -17.59
N ILE A 220 8.31 -12.11 -16.37
CA ILE A 220 7.53 -11.12 -15.61
C ILE A 220 8.37 -9.85 -15.43
N PRO A 221 7.90 -8.68 -15.88
CA PRO A 221 8.64 -7.43 -15.79
C PRO A 221 9.03 -7.09 -14.35
N PRO A 222 10.25 -6.58 -14.08
CA PRO A 222 10.66 -6.18 -12.73
C PRO A 222 9.74 -5.16 -12.06
N THR A 223 9.04 -4.33 -12.85
CA THR A 223 8.05 -3.36 -12.36
C THR A 223 6.80 -3.97 -11.73
N VAL A 224 6.58 -5.27 -11.94
CA VAL A 224 5.49 -6.04 -11.33
C VAL A 224 5.91 -6.62 -9.97
N HIS A 225 7.20 -6.83 -9.74
CA HIS A 225 7.70 -7.50 -8.55
C HIS A 225 7.40 -6.64 -7.32
N GLY A 226 6.62 -7.17 -6.37
CA GLY A 226 6.26 -6.42 -5.18
C GLY A 226 5.20 -5.33 -5.40
N LEU A 227 4.65 -5.19 -6.60
CA LEU A 227 3.60 -4.21 -6.87
C LEU A 227 2.35 -4.55 -6.05
N ARG A 228 1.79 -3.56 -5.37
CA ARG A 228 0.51 -3.65 -4.66
C ARG A 228 -0.42 -2.55 -5.16
N ILE A 229 -1.64 -2.92 -5.47
CA ILE A 229 -2.67 -1.99 -5.90
C ILE A 229 -3.76 -1.95 -4.85
N TRP A 230 -4.01 -0.76 -4.34
CA TRP A 230 -5.01 -0.51 -3.31
C TRP A 230 -6.16 0.28 -3.90
N LYS A 231 -7.38 -0.24 -3.80
CA LYS A 231 -8.60 0.52 -4.11
C LYS A 231 -8.91 1.46 -2.95
N ALA A 232 -9.05 2.74 -3.25
CA ALA A 232 -9.43 3.76 -2.28
C ALA A 232 -10.93 4.05 -2.36
N LYS A 233 -11.62 3.86 -1.24
CA LYS A 233 -13.04 4.23 -1.10
C LYS A 233 -13.30 4.70 0.33
N ASN A 234 -13.91 5.88 0.49
CA ASN A 234 -14.30 6.40 1.81
C ASN A 234 -13.18 6.39 2.86
N ARG A 235 -11.94 6.72 2.45
CA ARG A 235 -10.72 6.68 3.29
C ARG A 235 -10.26 5.30 3.74
N VAL A 236 -10.86 4.24 3.20
CA VAL A 236 -10.44 2.85 3.40
C VAL A 236 -9.65 2.42 2.16
N LEU A 237 -8.55 1.72 2.40
CA LEU A 237 -7.76 1.05 1.37
C LEU A 237 -8.05 -0.43 1.44
N THR A 238 -8.50 -1.00 0.33
CA THR A 238 -8.70 -2.44 0.18
C THR A 238 -7.75 -2.96 -0.89
N PRO A 239 -7.03 -4.06 -0.67
CA PRO A 239 -6.14 -4.59 -1.68
C PRO A 239 -6.94 -5.06 -2.89
N ALA A 240 -6.44 -4.80 -4.09
CA ALA A 240 -7.09 -5.15 -5.35
C ALA A 240 -6.24 -6.11 -6.17
N ILE A 241 -4.94 -5.80 -6.34
CA ILE A 241 -3.99 -6.63 -7.08
C ILE A 241 -2.69 -6.74 -6.30
N LEU A 242 -2.07 -7.91 -6.33
CA LEU A 242 -0.71 -8.17 -5.83
C LEU A 242 0.16 -8.67 -6.98
N GLY A 243 1.38 -8.15 -7.06
CA GLY A 243 2.38 -8.50 -8.06
C GLY A 243 3.51 -9.33 -7.48
N ASP A 244 3.88 -10.39 -8.18
CA ASP A 244 4.85 -11.38 -7.73
C ASP A 244 5.76 -11.80 -8.87
N GLN A 245 7.03 -12.04 -8.57
CA GLN A 245 8.04 -12.37 -9.57
C GLN A 245 7.85 -13.73 -10.27
N ARG A 246 7.04 -14.64 -9.72
CA ARG A 246 6.77 -15.97 -10.28
C ARG A 246 5.37 -16.12 -10.85
N ILE A 247 4.38 -15.50 -10.21
CA ILE A 247 2.97 -15.63 -10.63
C ILE A 247 2.56 -14.48 -11.56
N GLY A 248 3.17 -13.30 -11.44
CA GLY A 248 2.74 -12.10 -12.13
C GLY A 248 1.72 -11.33 -11.29
N LEU A 249 0.60 -10.89 -11.88
CA LEU A 249 -0.42 -10.12 -11.19
C LEU A 249 -1.61 -11.00 -10.79
N VAL A 250 -2.00 -10.94 -9.52
CA VAL A 250 -3.18 -11.66 -9.00
C VAL A 250 -4.22 -10.69 -8.46
N PHE A 251 -5.45 -10.80 -8.96
CA PHE A 251 -6.60 -10.03 -8.50
C PHE A 251 -7.21 -10.62 -7.23
N ILE A 252 -7.02 -9.93 -6.11
CA ILE A 252 -7.57 -10.30 -4.80
C ILE A 252 -8.70 -9.37 -4.34
N GLY A 253 -9.16 -8.46 -5.22
CA GLY A 253 -10.15 -7.44 -4.87
C GLY A 253 -11.56 -7.94 -4.50
N HIS A 254 -11.83 -9.24 -4.65
CA HIS A 254 -13.06 -9.89 -4.22
C HIS A 254 -12.89 -10.67 -2.90
N HIS A 255 -11.68 -10.78 -2.37
CA HIS A 255 -11.48 -11.29 -1.02
C HIS A 255 -11.62 -10.18 0.02
N LYS A 256 -12.20 -10.51 1.17
CA LYS A 256 -12.39 -9.55 2.24
C LYS A 256 -11.11 -9.45 3.08
N PRO A 257 -10.50 -8.26 3.21
CA PRO A 257 -9.39 -8.09 4.13
C PRO A 257 -9.88 -8.19 5.58
N LEU A 258 -9.13 -8.94 6.38
CA LEU A 258 -9.40 -9.15 7.80
C LEU A 258 -8.27 -8.55 8.61
N ASP A 259 -8.60 -7.75 9.63
CA ASP A 259 -7.59 -7.22 10.55
C ASP A 259 -6.87 -8.39 11.23
N SER A 260 -5.53 -8.41 11.18
CA SER A 260 -4.75 -9.47 11.84
C SER A 260 -4.61 -9.25 13.35
N SER A 261 -5.28 -8.24 13.92
CA SER A 261 -5.13 -7.87 15.32
C SER A 261 -5.74 -8.90 16.28
N ILE A 262 -4.97 -9.94 16.57
CA ILE A 262 -4.89 -10.52 17.91
C ILE A 262 -3.66 -9.90 18.58
N ILE A 263 -3.66 -8.57 18.77
CA ILE A 263 -2.93 -8.05 19.94
C ILE A 263 -3.87 -8.41 21.08
N SER A 264 -3.56 -9.47 21.82
CA SER A 264 -4.40 -9.88 22.94
C SER A 264 -4.56 -8.68 23.89
N ASP A 265 -5.73 -8.55 24.54
CA ASP A 265 -5.92 -7.48 25.52
C ASP A 265 -4.84 -7.53 26.62
N GLU A 266 -4.21 -8.69 26.84
CA GLU A 266 -3.03 -8.86 27.70
C GLU A 266 -1.78 -8.17 27.16
N GLU A 267 -1.52 -8.22 25.85
CA GLU A 267 -0.38 -7.55 25.23
C GLU A 267 -0.59 -6.04 25.15
N ARG A 268 -1.83 -5.61 24.93
CA ARG A 268 -2.28 -4.21 25.08
C ARG A 268 -2.14 -3.72 26.52
N ALA A 269 -2.53 -4.53 27.50
CA ALA A 269 -2.40 -4.23 28.92
C ALA A 269 -0.94 -4.25 29.39
N ARG A 270 -0.08 -5.11 28.82
CA ARG A 270 1.37 -5.11 29.09
C ARG A 270 2.03 -3.86 28.53
N GLN A 271 1.67 -3.43 27.32
CA GLN A 271 2.17 -2.17 26.76
C GLN A 271 1.68 -0.94 27.56
N ALA A 272 0.42 -0.94 28.01
CA ALA A 272 -0.09 0.11 28.90
C ALA A 272 0.56 0.09 30.29
N ASN A 273 0.80 -1.08 30.88
CA ASN A 273 1.45 -1.21 32.19
C ASN A 273 2.94 -0.86 32.15
N ASN A 274 3.63 -1.11 31.04
CA ASN A 274 5.02 -0.68 30.84
C ASN A 274 5.15 0.85 30.70
N LEU A 275 4.07 1.57 30.37
CA LEU A 275 4.00 3.03 30.40
C LEU A 275 3.70 3.61 31.79
N TYR A 276 3.09 2.83 32.68
CA TYR A 276 2.72 3.26 34.04
C TYR A 276 3.63 2.71 35.15
N THR A 277 4.55 1.80 34.84
CA THR A 277 5.56 1.31 35.79
C THR A 277 6.93 1.90 35.50
N LYS A 278 7.10 3.19 35.84
CA LYS A 278 8.33 3.70 36.45
C LYS A 278 8.06 5.07 37.10
N ALA A 279 8.45 5.11 38.38
CA ALA A 279 8.30 6.14 39.42
C ALA A 279 8.58 7.59 39.01
#